data_AF-A0A1C4TSF9-F1
#
_entry.id   AF-A0A1C4TSF9-F1
#
_cell.length_a   1.000
_cell.length_b   1.000
_cell.length_c   1.000
_cell.angle_alpha   90.00
_cell.angle_beta   90.00
_cell.angle_gamma   90.00
#
_symmetry.space_group_name_H-M   'P 1'
#
loop_
_entity.id
_entity.type
_entity.pdbx_description
1 polymer ?
#
loop_
_entity_poly.entity_id
_entity_poly.type
_entity_poly.pdbx_seq_one_letter_code
_entity_poly.pdbx_strand_id
1 'polypeptide(L)' 'MTRVIDLRHYGQGSLADGFRQMLIDVHGDAYADAMDNEFNQRFPWFVDHWSGMDGFTCVVAFDGDEPTGFAYRRPAPAGP' A
#
# COMPACT_ATOMS: atom_id res chain seq x y z
N MET A 1 5.88 -25.39 -7.19
CA MET A 1 7.14 -24.93 -6.57
C MET A 1 6.81 -23.62 -5.87
N THR A 2 6.94 -23.54 -4.55
CA THR A 2 6.59 -22.33 -3.79
C THR A 2 7.74 -21.32 -3.88
N ARG A 3 7.43 -20.06 -4.15
CA ARG A 3 8.42 -18.96 -4.14
C ARG A 3 8.50 -18.33 -2.75
N VAL A 4 9.68 -17.83 -2.39
CA VAL A 4 9.87 -17.01 -1.19
C VAL A 4 9.36 -15.61 -1.51
N ILE A 5 8.59 -15.03 -0.59
CA ILE A 5 8.08 -13.67 -0.67
C ILE A 5 8.63 -12.88 0.52
N ASP A 6 9.30 -11.77 0.25
CA ASP A 6 9.85 -10.90 1.28
C ASP A 6 8.81 -9.87 1.71
N LEU A 7 8.61 -9.74 3.03
CA LEU A 7 7.71 -8.73 3.61
C LEU A 7 8.53 -7.58 4.18
N ARG A 8 8.31 -6.36 3.66
CA ARG A 8 8.98 -5.14 4.13
C ARG A 8 7.98 -4.22 4.83
N HIS A 9 8.37 -3.71 6.00
CA HIS A 9 7.53 -2.84 6.83
C HIS A 9 7.85 -1.36 6.61
N TYR A 10 6.81 -0.54 6.52
CA TYR A 10 6.88 0.91 6.32
C TYR A 10 5.99 1.63 7.34
N GLY A 11 6.49 2.72 7.92
CA GLY A 11 5.74 3.60 8.83
C GLY A 11 5.83 5.06 8.43
N GLN A 12 4.99 5.92 9.02
CA GLN A 12 4.83 7.34 8.68
C GLN A 12 6.15 8.14 8.58
N GLY A 13 7.15 7.83 9.41
CA GLY A 13 8.48 8.48 9.39
C GLY A 13 9.56 7.78 8.57
N SER A 14 9.24 6.66 7.90
CA SER A 14 10.20 5.83 7.17
C SER A 14 9.75 5.51 5.75
N LEU A 15 8.87 6.34 5.17
CA LEU A 15 8.41 6.18 3.80
C LEU A 15 9.54 6.62 2.86
N ALA A 16 10.04 5.66 2.08
CA ALA A 16 11.04 5.94 1.05
C ALA A 16 10.45 6.80 -0.08
N ASP A 17 11.30 7.55 -0.77
CA ASP A 17 10.94 8.19 -2.03
C ASP A 17 10.36 7.14 -2.99
N GLY A 18 9.21 7.47 -3.61
CA GLY A 18 8.50 6.54 -4.49
C GLY A 18 7.56 5.55 -3.80
N PHE A 19 7.50 5.48 -2.47
CA PHE A 19 6.57 4.58 -1.75
C PHE A 19 5.12 4.73 -2.21
N ARG A 20 4.68 5.99 -2.38
CA ARG A 20 3.34 6.31 -2.89
C ARG A 20 3.09 5.68 -4.26
N GLN A 21 4.01 5.89 -5.20
CA GLN A 21 3.86 5.40 -6.57
C GLN A 21 3.87 3.87 -6.61
N MET A 22 4.75 3.25 -5.83
CA MET A 22 4.81 1.79 -5.69
C MET A 22 3.45 1.18 -5.28
N LEU A 23 2.75 1.75 -4.30
CA LEU A 23 1.42 1.24 -3.92
C LEU A 23 0.38 1.44 -5.02
N ILE A 24 0.44 2.57 -5.74
CA ILE A 24 -0.47 2.87 -6.85
C ILE A 24 -0.26 1.87 -7.99
N ASP A 25 0.99 1.57 -8.32
CA ASP A 25 1.33 0.63 -9.40
C ASP A 25 0.84 -0.78 -9.04
N VAL A 26 1.15 -1.28 -7.83
CA VAL A 26 0.65 -2.59 -7.36
C VAL A 26 -0.88 -2.67 -7.34
N HIS A 27 -1.56 -1.58 -6.95
CA HIS A 27 -3.02 -1.53 -6.99
C HIS A 27 -3.56 -1.53 -8.42
N GLY A 28 -2.94 -0.76 -9.32
CA GLY A 28 -3.30 -0.71 -10.73
C GLY A 28 -3.20 -2.08 -11.39
N ASP A 29 -2.12 -2.81 -11.13
CA ASP A 29 -1.92 -4.16 -11.64
C ASP A 29 -2.95 -5.15 -11.06
N ALA A 30 -3.19 -5.10 -9.74
CA ALA A 30 -4.14 -5.99 -9.07
C ALA A 30 -5.61 -5.77 -9.48
N TYR A 31 -5.96 -4.54 -9.87
CA TYR A 31 -7.33 -4.13 -10.23
C TYR A 31 -7.45 -3.68 -11.69
N ALA A 32 -6.53 -4.08 -12.57
CA ALA A 32 -6.49 -3.65 -13.97
C ALA A 32 -7.84 -3.84 -14.70
N ASP A 33 -8.51 -4.97 -14.45
CA ASP A 33 -9.80 -5.31 -15.05
C ASP A 33 -11.01 -4.64 -14.36
N ALA A 34 -10.80 -3.85 -13.32
CA ALA A 34 -11.83 -3.19 -12.52
C ALA A 34 -11.58 -1.68 -12.35
N MET A 35 -10.79 -1.07 -13.24
CA MET A 35 -10.49 0.37 -13.22
C MET A 35 -11.66 1.25 -13.64
N ASP A 36 -12.76 0.68 -14.14
CA ASP A 36 -14.03 1.37 -14.37
C ASP A 36 -14.74 1.75 -13.06
N ASN A 37 -14.41 1.08 -11.96
CA ASN A 37 -14.94 1.40 -10.65
C ASN A 37 -14.25 2.66 -10.06
N GLU A 38 -15.04 3.70 -9.81
CA GLU A 38 -14.58 4.96 -9.20
C GLU A 38 -13.83 4.75 -7.87
N PHE A 39 -14.16 3.70 -7.12
CA PHE A 39 -13.46 3.36 -5.89
C PHE A 39 -11.97 3.04 -6.13
N ASN A 40 -11.68 2.28 -7.19
CA ASN A 40 -10.31 1.88 -7.53
C ASN A 40 -9.53 3.08 -8.11
N GLN A 41 -10.20 3.95 -8.88
CA GLN A 41 -9.60 5.21 -9.37
C GLN A 41 -9.22 6.17 -8.23
N ARG A 42 -9.93 6.11 -7.10
CA ARG A 42 -9.66 6.94 -5.91
C ARG A 42 -8.48 6.43 -5.07
N PHE A 43 -7.87 5.30 -5.43
CA PHE A 43 -6.77 4.72 -4.67
C PHE A 43 -5.60 5.66 -4.33
N PRO A 44 -5.11 6.53 -5.24
CA PRO A 44 -4.07 7.50 -4.91
C PRO A 44 -4.43 8.40 -3.72
N TRP A 45 -5.70 8.80 -3.60
CA TRP A 45 -6.18 9.59 -2.47
C TRP A 45 -6.14 8.79 -1.16
N PHE A 46 -6.47 7.50 -1.18
CA PHE A 46 -6.38 6.66 0.02
C PHE A 46 -4.93 6.53 0.49
N VAL A 47 -3.97 6.36 -0.43
CA VAL A 47 -2.55 6.30 -0.08
C VAL A 47 -2.11 7.58 0.61
N ASP A 48 -2.43 8.74 0.03
CA ASP A 48 -2.07 10.05 0.60
C ASP A 48 -2.75 10.26 1.96
N HIS A 49 -4.03 9.92 2.08
CA HIS A 49 -4.80 10.12 3.30
C HIS A 49 -4.27 9.29 4.47
N TRP A 50 -4.04 7.98 4.26
CA TRP A 50 -3.65 7.09 5.35
C TRP A 50 -2.16 7.23 5.70
N SER A 51 -1.29 7.40 4.70
CA SER A 51 0.15 7.50 4.94
C SER A 51 0.56 8.78 5.70
N GLY A 52 -0.27 9.83 5.62
CA GLY A 52 -0.10 11.06 6.38
C GLY A 52 -0.62 11.02 7.83
N MET A 53 -1.27 9.93 8.28
CA MET A 53 -1.79 9.84 9.65
C MET A 53 -0.76 9.26 10.62
N ASP A 54 -0.72 9.81 11.84
CA ASP A 54 0.07 9.26 12.93
C ASP A 54 -0.29 7.79 13.21
N GLY A 55 0.74 6.97 13.34
CA GLY A 55 0.57 5.52 13.55
C GLY A 55 0.26 4.73 12.29
N PHE A 56 0.39 5.31 11.10
CA PHE A 56 0.34 4.56 9.85
C PHE A 56 1.41 3.46 9.82
N THR A 57 0.97 2.26 9.45
CA THR A 57 1.83 1.09 9.21
C THR A 57 1.38 0.38 7.95
N CYS A 58 2.32 0.04 7.08
CA CYS A 58 2.10 -0.72 5.86
C CYS A 58 3.13 -1.84 5.74
N VAL A 59 2.70 -2.99 5.24
CA VAL A 59 3.57 -4.10 4.84
C VAL A 59 3.42 -4.29 3.35
N VAL A 60 4.55 -4.39 2.64
CA VAL A 60 4.59 -4.64 1.19
C VAL A 60 5.31 -5.97 0.95
N ALA A 61 4.71 -6.80 0.11
CA ALA A 61 5.23 -8.09 -0.33
C ALA A 61 6.06 -7.93 -1.61
N PHE A 62 7.20 -8.61 -1.68
CA PHE A 62 8.10 -8.60 -2.82
C PHE A 62 8.41 -10.03 -3.32
N ASP A 63 8.30 -10.26 -4.63
CA ASP A 63 8.91 -11.43 -5.31
C ASP A 63 10.26 -10.97 -5.87
N GLY A 64 11.33 -11.21 -5.11
CA GLY A 64 12.63 -10.59 -5.37
C GLY A 64 12.60 -9.08 -5.12
N ASP A 65 12.79 -8.28 -6.17
CA ASP A 65 12.71 -6.81 -6.12
C ASP A 65 11.37 -6.27 -6.63
N GLU A 66 10.49 -7.13 -7.12
CA GLU A 66 9.18 -6.74 -7.66
C GLU A 66 8.13 -6.67 -6.54
N PRO A 67 7.52 -5.50 -6.28
CA PRO A 67 6.43 -5.39 -5.32
C PRO A 67 5.17 -6.03 -5.90
N THR A 68 4.53 -6.93 -5.15
CA THR A 68 3.41 -7.77 -5.65
C THR A 68 2.12 -7.63 -4.83
N GLY A 69 2.18 -6.99 -3.68
CA GLY A 69 1.01 -6.79 -2.82
C GLY A 69 1.33 -5.95 -1.60
N PHE A 70 0.30 -5.44 -0.93
CA PHE A 70 0.46 -4.69 0.30
C PHE A 70 -0.75 -4.81 1.21
N ALA A 71 -0.54 -4.51 2.49
CA ALA A 71 -1.60 -4.28 3.46
C ALA A 71 -1.22 -3.12 4.36
N TYR A 72 -2.12 -2.15 4.52
CA TYR A 72 -1.94 -1.04 5.46
C TYR A 72 -3.07 -0.99 6.46
N ARG A 73 -2.76 -0.45 7.64
CA ARG A 73 -3.76 -0.26 8.70
C ARG A 73 -4.13 1.22 8.77
N ARG A 74 -5.44 1.47 8.82
CA ARG A 74 -6.00 2.73 9.31
C ARG A 74 -5.74 2.84 10.81
N PRO A 75 -5.11 3.92 11.31
CA PRO A 75 -4.98 4.14 12.75
C PRO A 75 -6.35 4.07 13.43
N ALA A 76 -6.46 3.30 14.51
CA ALA A 76 -7.71 3.22 15.26
C ALA A 76 -8.05 4.63 15.78
N PRO A 77 -9.31 5.10 15.70
CA PRO A 77 -9.69 6.31 16.41
C PRO A 77 -9.33 6.14 17.89
N ALA A 78 -8.85 7.21 18.52
CA ALA A 78 -8.67 7.22 19.97
C ALA A 78 -10.00 6.75 20.60
N GLY A 79 -9.96 5.63 21.30
CA GLY A 79 -11.13 5.12 22.02
C GLY A 79 -11.55 6.09 23.14
N PRO A 80 -12.79 6.00 23.62
CA PRO A 80 -13.27 6.82 24.74
C PRO A 80 -12.49 6.57 26.03
#